data_AF-A0A5Z5RDI6-F1
#
_entry.id   AF-A0A5Z5RDI6-F1
#
_cell.length_a   1.000
_cell.length_b   1.000
_cell.length_c   1.000
_cell.angle_alpha   90.00
_cell.angle_beta   90.00
_cell.angle_gamma   90.00
#
_symmetry.space_group_name_H-M   'P 1'
#
loop_
_entity.id
_entity.type
_entity.pdbx_description
1 polymer ?
#
loop_
_entity_poly.entity_id
_entity_poly.type
_entity_poly.pdbx_seq_one_letter_code
_entity_poly.pdbx_strand_id
1 'polypeptide(L)'
;FSALLSVNGERNSQKSLAEWIEDWADYLVGFDANGDAIQATKAAAAIRKITIEANQTADFEDNDFSGKRSLMESVEAKTKDIMPVAFEFKCVPFEGLKERPFKLRLSIITGDRPVLVLRIIQLEAVQEEMANEFRDLLVEKFKDSKVETFIGTFTA
;
A
#
# COMPACT_ATOMS: atom_id res chain seq x y z
N PHE A 1 -1.03 -7.05 9.26
CA PHE A 1 0.28 -7.04 8.57
C PHE A 1 0.44 -8.11 7.50
N SER A 2 0.20 -9.40 7.78
CA SER A 2 0.33 -10.45 6.74
C SER A 2 -0.50 -10.16 5.48
N ALA A 3 -1.76 -9.76 5.63
CA ALA A 3 -2.62 -9.34 4.50
C ALA A 3 -2.10 -8.11 3.73
N LEU A 4 -1.40 -7.20 4.43
CA LEU A 4 -0.77 -6.03 3.82
C LEU A 4 0.46 -6.43 3.00
N LEU A 5 1.28 -7.35 3.53
CA LEU A 5 2.42 -7.92 2.80
C LEU A 5 1.97 -8.74 1.59
N SER A 6 0.87 -9.48 1.71
CA SER A 6 0.37 -10.33 0.62
C SER A 6 -0.19 -9.51 -0.55
N VAL A 7 -0.70 -8.30 -0.33
CA VAL A 7 -1.17 -7.43 -1.43
C VAL A 7 -0.05 -6.57 -2.02
N ASN A 8 1.08 -6.43 -1.31
CA ASN A 8 2.18 -5.55 -1.69
C ASN A 8 2.88 -6.04 -2.97
N GLY A 9 2.73 -5.27 -4.05
CA GLY A 9 3.32 -5.58 -5.35
C GLY A 9 2.49 -6.55 -6.19
N GLU A 10 1.39 -7.09 -5.65
CA GLU A 10 0.54 -8.03 -6.36
C GLU A 10 -0.26 -7.38 -7.50
N ARG A 11 -0.42 -8.13 -8.58
CA ARG A 11 -1.22 -7.73 -9.75
C ARG A 11 -2.66 -8.14 -9.53
N ASN A 12 -3.49 -7.17 -9.18
CA ASN A 12 -4.90 -7.38 -8.87
C ASN A 12 -5.81 -6.96 -10.03
N SER A 13 -6.90 -7.69 -10.20
CA SER A 13 -8.05 -7.18 -10.95
C SER A 13 -8.80 -6.12 -10.13
N GLN A 14 -9.62 -5.29 -10.79
CA GLN A 14 -10.50 -4.34 -10.10
C GLN A 14 -11.38 -5.01 -9.05
N LYS A 15 -11.96 -6.17 -9.39
CA LYS A 15 -12.81 -6.93 -8.48
C LYS A 15 -12.03 -7.36 -7.24
N SER A 16 -10.90 -8.04 -7.44
CA SER A 16 -10.07 -8.56 -6.35
C SER A 16 -9.56 -7.46 -5.44
N LEU A 17 -9.11 -6.34 -6.00
CA LEU A 17 -8.62 -5.22 -5.20
C LEU A 17 -9.76 -4.52 -4.44
N ALA A 18 -10.91 -4.33 -5.05
CA ALA A 18 -12.04 -3.70 -4.39
C ALA A 18 -12.60 -4.56 -3.25
N GLU A 19 -12.68 -5.88 -3.42
CA GLU A 19 -13.04 -6.83 -2.36
C GLU A 19 -12.03 -6.77 -1.21
N TRP A 20 -10.73 -6.77 -1.50
CA TRP A 20 -9.70 -6.62 -0.48
C TRP A 20 -9.82 -5.29 0.28
N ILE A 21 -10.08 -4.17 -0.41
CA ILE A 21 -10.27 -2.87 0.26
C ILE A 21 -11.49 -2.90 1.20
N GLU A 22 -12.56 -3.59 0.82
CA GLU A 22 -13.77 -3.74 1.65
C GLU A 22 -13.54 -4.62 2.87
N ASP A 23 -12.84 -5.75 2.70
CA ASP A 23 -12.50 -6.67 3.80
C ASP A 23 -11.65 -5.97 4.88
N TRP A 24 -10.86 -4.98 4.49
CA TRP A 24 -9.97 -4.22 5.38
C TRP A 24 -10.40 -2.77 5.60
N ALA A 25 -11.67 -2.44 5.33
CA ALA A 25 -12.17 -1.06 5.34
C ALA A 25 -11.95 -0.33 6.68
N ASP A 26 -12.02 -1.05 7.81
CA ASP A 26 -11.80 -0.47 9.15
C ASP A 26 -10.34 -0.06 9.41
N TYR A 27 -9.40 -0.61 8.64
CA TYR A 27 -7.96 -0.35 8.76
C TYR A 27 -7.43 0.56 7.65
N LEU A 28 -8.28 0.93 6.68
CA LEU A 28 -7.89 1.61 5.45
C LEU A 28 -8.53 2.99 5.31
N VAL A 29 -7.72 3.95 4.89
CA VAL A 29 -8.18 5.23 4.37
C VAL A 29 -7.56 5.44 3.00
N GLY A 30 -8.38 5.78 2.00
CA GLY A 30 -7.90 6.18 0.68
C GLY A 30 -7.59 7.67 0.64
N PHE A 31 -6.80 8.11 -0.32
CA PHE A 31 -6.49 9.52 -0.55
C PHE A 31 -6.54 9.84 -2.04
N ASP A 32 -7.10 10.99 -2.39
CA ASP A 32 -7.13 11.47 -3.76
C ASP A 32 -5.84 12.21 -4.16
N ALA A 33 -5.77 12.69 -5.40
CA ALA A 33 -4.60 13.41 -5.92
C ALA A 33 -4.26 14.72 -5.17
N ASN A 34 -5.23 15.32 -4.46
CA ASN A 34 -5.04 16.51 -3.64
C ASN A 34 -4.62 16.16 -2.20
N GLY A 35 -4.67 14.88 -1.83
CA GLY A 35 -4.44 14.39 -0.48
C GLY A 35 -5.69 14.40 0.40
N ASP A 36 -6.87 14.60 -0.18
CA ASP A 36 -8.13 14.55 0.55
C ASP A 36 -8.51 13.09 0.86
N ALA A 37 -8.97 12.86 2.09
CA ALA A 37 -9.30 11.52 2.56
C ALA A 37 -10.58 10.98 1.90
N ILE A 38 -10.50 9.74 1.45
CA ILE A 38 -11.59 8.95 0.86
C ILE A 38 -11.87 7.77 1.79
N GLN A 39 -13.13 7.60 2.18
CA GLN A 39 -13.56 6.40 2.91
C GLN A 39 -13.28 5.15 2.08
N ALA A 40 -12.77 4.08 2.72
CA ALA A 40 -12.39 2.84 2.03
C ALA A 40 -13.50 2.27 1.13
N THR A 41 -14.75 2.28 1.58
CA THR A 41 -15.90 1.80 0.77
C THR A 41 -16.13 2.63 -0.50
N LYS A 42 -15.95 3.96 -0.42
CA LYS A 42 -16.02 4.85 -1.58
C LYS A 42 -14.84 4.61 -2.52
N ALA A 43 -13.65 4.42 -1.96
CA ALA A 43 -12.45 4.06 -2.73
C ALA A 43 -12.64 2.73 -3.48
N ALA A 44 -13.19 1.69 -2.83
CA ALA A 44 -13.51 0.41 -3.45
C ALA A 44 -14.55 0.56 -4.57
N ALA A 45 -15.59 1.37 -4.36
CA ALA A 45 -16.59 1.68 -5.39
C ALA A 45 -15.96 2.39 -6.60
N ALA A 46 -15.06 3.35 -6.37
CA ALA A 46 -14.33 4.05 -7.43
C ALA A 46 -13.44 3.09 -8.23
N ILE A 47 -12.70 2.19 -7.56
CA ILE A 47 -11.87 1.15 -8.19
C ILE A 47 -12.70 0.26 -9.14
N ARG A 48 -13.91 -0.14 -8.74
CA ARG A 48 -14.80 -0.96 -9.59
C ARG A 48 -15.28 -0.26 -10.85
N LYS A 49 -15.33 1.07 -10.84
CA LYS A 49 -15.81 1.88 -11.96
C LYS A 49 -14.70 2.35 -12.89
N ILE A 50 -13.43 2.01 -12.64
CA ILE A 50 -12.34 2.33 -13.55
C ILE A 50 -12.63 1.68 -14.91
N THR A 51 -12.79 2.51 -15.94
CA THR A 51 -12.88 2.07 -17.33
C THR A 51 -11.70 2.69 -18.07
N ILE A 52 -10.80 1.86 -18.57
CA ILE A 52 -9.69 2.34 -19.41
C ILE A 52 -10.07 2.11 -20.86
N GLU A 53 -10.27 3.19 -21.61
CA GLU A 53 -10.19 3.12 -23.06
C GLU A 53 -8.71 2.98 -23.41
N ALA A 54 -8.36 1.89 -24.10
CA ALA A 54 -7.01 1.62 -24.55
C ALA A 54 -6.61 2.65 -25.63
N ASN A 55 -6.09 3.80 -25.22
CA ASN A 55 -5.22 4.56 -26.10
C ASN A 55 -3.91 3.78 -26.18
N GLN A 56 -3.79 2.95 -27.22
CA GLN A 56 -2.49 2.45 -27.66
C GLN A 56 -1.64 3.66 -28.02
N THR A 57 -0.80 4.10 -27.10
CA THR A 57 0.30 4.98 -27.46
C THR A 57 1.45 4.75 -26.50
N ALA A 58 2.44 4.03 -27.06
CA ALA A 58 3.86 4.09 -26.79
C ALA A 58 4.37 3.49 -25.47
N ASP A 59 5.14 2.43 -25.66
CA ASP A 59 6.36 2.09 -24.92
C ASP A 59 6.96 3.27 -24.15
N PHE A 60 7.06 3.16 -22.83
CA PHE A 60 8.09 3.89 -22.08
C PHE A 60 8.53 3.07 -20.88
N GLU A 61 9.80 2.65 -20.95
CA GLU A 61 10.59 2.11 -19.86
C GLU A 61 10.69 3.12 -18.71
N ASP A 62 10.71 2.55 -17.49
CA ASP A 62 11.18 3.07 -16.22
C ASP A 62 10.87 4.51 -15.76
N ASN A 63 10.21 4.57 -14.59
CA ASN A 63 10.16 5.69 -13.65
C ASN A 63 9.36 6.96 -13.97
N ASP A 64 8.30 6.91 -14.79
CA ASP A 64 7.49 8.11 -15.00
C ASP A 64 6.33 8.28 -13.98
N PHE A 65 6.51 9.20 -13.02
CA PHE A 65 5.45 9.64 -12.09
C PHE A 65 4.42 10.53 -12.80
N SER A 66 4.84 11.28 -13.84
CA SER A 66 3.98 12.14 -14.67
C SER A 66 2.94 11.34 -15.46
N GLY A 67 3.34 10.25 -16.12
CA GLY A 67 2.43 9.37 -16.86
C GLY A 67 1.35 8.75 -15.96
N LYS A 68 1.71 8.37 -14.73
CA LYS A 68 0.74 7.84 -13.74
C LYS A 68 -0.26 8.89 -13.28
N ARG A 69 0.18 10.14 -13.09
CA ARG A 69 -0.71 11.25 -12.72
C ARG A 69 -1.68 11.59 -13.85
N SER A 70 -1.18 11.70 -15.08
CA SER A 70 -2.02 11.94 -16.28
C SER A 70 -3.05 10.85 -16.50
N LEU A 71 -2.66 9.58 -16.28
CA LEU A 71 -3.60 8.46 -16.34
C LEU A 71 -4.70 8.59 -15.28
N MET A 72 -4.35 8.96 -14.06
CA MET A 72 -5.34 9.12 -13.00
C MET A 72 -6.29 10.29 -13.27
N GLU A 73 -5.76 11.43 -13.70
CA GLU A 73 -6.56 12.61 -14.09
C GLU A 73 -7.53 12.25 -15.23
N SER A 74 -7.09 11.43 -16.19
CA SER A 74 -7.94 10.91 -17.28
C SER A 74 -9.04 9.97 -16.77
N VAL A 75 -8.74 9.11 -15.80
CA VAL A 75 -9.73 8.22 -15.17
C VAL A 75 -10.76 9.04 -14.37
N GLU A 76 -10.31 9.99 -13.53
CA GLU A 76 -11.17 10.87 -12.73
C GLU A 76 -12.15 11.68 -13.61
N ALA A 77 -11.65 12.27 -14.71
CA ALA A 77 -12.48 13.02 -15.65
C ALA A 77 -13.61 12.16 -16.27
N LYS A 78 -13.38 10.85 -16.43
CA LYS A 78 -14.36 9.92 -17.02
C LYS A 78 -15.33 9.35 -15.98
N THR A 79 -14.85 8.98 -14.79
CA THR A 79 -15.66 8.31 -13.78
C THR A 79 -16.56 9.29 -13.01
N LYS A 80 -16.29 10.60 -13.07
CA LYS A 80 -16.92 11.67 -12.25
C LYS A 80 -16.81 11.47 -10.73
N ASP A 81 -16.22 10.35 -10.29
CA ASP A 81 -15.95 9.99 -8.92
C ASP A 81 -14.50 10.38 -8.58
N ILE A 82 -14.27 10.76 -7.33
CA ILE A 82 -12.93 11.05 -6.79
C ILE A 82 -12.17 9.72 -6.69
N MET A 83 -11.00 9.63 -7.32
CA MET A 83 -10.25 8.39 -7.41
C MET A 83 -9.13 8.31 -6.36
N PRO A 84 -8.96 7.17 -5.68
CA PRO A 84 -7.86 7.00 -4.73
C PRO A 84 -6.52 6.80 -5.43
N VAL A 85 -5.54 7.68 -5.21
CA VAL A 85 -4.14 7.51 -5.68
C VAL A 85 -3.25 6.79 -4.68
N ALA A 86 -3.64 6.83 -3.41
CA ALA A 86 -2.90 6.23 -2.32
C ALA A 86 -3.86 5.71 -1.24
N PHE A 87 -3.33 4.86 -0.38
CA PHE A 87 -4.02 4.39 0.82
C PHE A 87 -3.08 4.47 2.02
N GLU A 88 -3.65 4.56 3.21
CA GLU A 88 -2.97 4.32 4.47
C GLU A 88 -3.64 3.14 5.16
N PHE A 89 -2.86 2.11 5.48
CA PHE A 89 -3.30 0.94 6.23
C PHE A 89 -2.72 1.03 7.65
N LYS A 90 -3.56 1.12 8.67
CA LYS A 90 -3.11 1.23 10.06
C LYS A 90 -3.27 -0.11 10.78
N CYS A 91 -2.20 -0.66 11.33
CA CYS A 91 -2.31 -1.86 12.17
C CYS A 91 -1.15 -2.05 13.14
N VAL A 92 -1.34 -2.95 14.11
CA VAL A 92 -0.26 -3.55 14.90
C VAL A 92 0.43 -4.63 14.05
N PRO A 93 1.71 -4.48 13.71
CA PRO A 93 2.34 -5.39 12.75
C PRO A 93 2.65 -6.77 13.31
N PHE A 94 3.15 -6.80 14.55
CA PHE A 94 3.42 -7.99 15.35
C PHE A 94 3.01 -7.72 16.79
N GLU A 95 2.66 -8.77 17.52
CA GLU A 95 2.32 -8.65 18.94
C GLU A 95 3.48 -8.03 19.73
N GLY A 96 3.16 -7.10 20.63
CA GLY A 96 4.13 -6.37 21.43
C GLY A 96 4.73 -5.14 20.74
N LEU A 97 4.60 -4.98 19.41
CA LEU A 97 4.99 -3.76 18.71
C LEU A 97 3.86 -2.73 18.71
N LYS A 98 4.22 -1.46 18.52
CA LYS A 98 3.25 -0.36 18.41
C LYS A 98 2.46 -0.42 17.11
N GLU A 99 1.19 -0.02 17.17
CA GLU A 99 0.38 0.27 15.99
C GLU A 99 1.06 1.36 15.13
N ARG A 100 1.02 1.19 13.81
CA ARG A 100 1.57 2.17 12.87
C ARG A 100 0.81 2.25 11.55
N PRO A 101 0.84 3.41 10.87
CA PRO A 101 0.35 3.55 9.52
C PRO A 101 1.36 3.03 8.50
N PHE A 102 0.86 2.40 7.45
CA PHE A 102 1.62 1.99 6.27
C PHE A 102 1.04 2.66 5.03
N LYS A 103 1.84 3.49 4.36
CA LYS A 103 1.42 4.18 3.14
C LYS A 103 1.57 3.25 1.94
N LEU A 104 0.53 3.20 1.13
CA LEU A 104 0.42 2.39 -0.08
C LEU A 104 0.22 3.30 -1.27
N ARG A 105 1.02 3.15 -2.32
CA ARG A 105 0.76 3.77 -3.62
C ARG A 105 -0.10 2.86 -4.47
N LEU A 106 -1.18 3.39 -5.07
CA LEU A 106 -1.90 2.70 -6.13
C LEU A 106 -1.20 2.95 -7.47
N SER A 107 -0.98 1.87 -8.23
CA SER A 107 -0.53 1.95 -9.62
C SER A 107 -1.55 1.23 -10.50
N ILE A 108 -1.90 1.85 -11.63
CA ILE A 108 -2.78 1.27 -12.63
C ILE A 108 -1.93 0.98 -13.87
N ILE A 109 -1.91 -0.27 -14.29
CA ILE A 109 -1.24 -0.72 -15.52
C ILE A 109 -2.32 -0.89 -16.57
N THR A 110 -2.20 -0.15 -17.66
CA THR A 110 -3.15 -0.14 -18.77
C THR A 110 -2.95 -1.34 -19.70
N GLY A 111 -4.05 -1.87 -20.21
CA GLY A 111 -4.13 -2.97 -21.17
C GLY A 111 -5.60 -3.25 -21.49
N ASP A 112 -5.92 -4.39 -22.10
CA ASP A 112 -7.32 -4.79 -22.39
C ASP A 112 -8.20 -4.80 -21.13
N ARG A 113 -7.60 -5.10 -19.98
CA ARG A 113 -8.21 -4.94 -18.66
C ARG A 113 -7.21 -4.26 -17.73
N PRO A 114 -7.64 -3.26 -16.94
CA PRO A 114 -6.74 -2.58 -16.01
C PRO A 114 -6.24 -3.56 -14.94
N VAL A 115 -4.92 -3.56 -14.72
CA VAL A 115 -4.27 -4.26 -13.61
C VAL A 115 -3.89 -3.25 -12.56
N LEU A 116 -4.27 -3.49 -11.31
CA LEU A 116 -4.04 -2.59 -10.20
C LEU A 116 -3.03 -3.19 -9.22
N VAL A 117 -2.08 -2.37 -8.78
CA VAL A 117 -1.00 -2.78 -7.89
C VAL A 117 -0.92 -1.80 -6.73
N LEU A 118 -1.09 -2.30 -5.51
CA LEU A 118 -0.75 -1.57 -4.29
C LEU A 118 0.71 -1.84 -3.94
N ARG A 119 1.47 -0.79 -3.59
CA ARG A 119 2.86 -0.94 -3.14
C ARG A 119 3.11 -0.15 -1.86
N ILE A 120 3.62 -0.82 -0.84
CA ILE A 120 4.07 -0.20 0.41
C ILE A 120 5.24 0.72 0.10
N ILE A 121 5.14 1.95 0.57
CA ILE A 121 6.18 2.96 0.45
C ILE A 121 7.19 2.71 1.57
N GLN A 122 8.49 2.62 1.20
CA GLN A 122 9.61 2.48 2.15
C GLN A 122 9.47 1.28 3.11
N LEU A 123 9.05 0.12 2.60
CA LEU A 123 8.83 -1.08 3.41
C LEU A 123 10.09 -1.46 4.22
N GLU A 124 11.27 -1.36 3.61
CA GLU A 124 12.55 -1.71 4.22
C GLU A 124 12.87 -0.82 5.43
N ALA A 125 12.65 0.50 5.29
CA ALA A 125 12.84 1.44 6.39
C ALA A 125 11.88 1.15 7.54
N VAL A 126 10.61 0.89 7.24
CA VAL A 126 9.63 0.52 8.27
C VAL A 126 10.03 -0.79 8.94
N GLN A 127 10.49 -1.80 8.19
CA GLN A 127 10.98 -3.06 8.75
C GLN A 127 12.18 -2.87 9.68
N GLU A 128 13.12 -1.99 9.33
CA GLU A 128 14.24 -1.63 10.20
C GLU A 128 13.78 -0.95 11.49
N GLU A 129 12.82 -0.03 11.42
CA GLU A 129 12.20 0.58 12.61
C GLU A 129 11.56 -0.48 13.50
N MET A 130 10.83 -1.45 12.92
CA MET A 130 10.21 -2.54 13.69
C MET A 130 11.27 -3.42 14.36
N ALA A 131 12.37 -3.71 13.67
CA ALA A 131 13.45 -4.52 14.21
C ALA A 131 14.12 -3.80 15.39
N ASN A 132 14.43 -2.51 15.24
CA ASN A 132 15.00 -1.69 16.31
C ASN A 132 14.07 -1.63 17.53
N GLU A 133 12.76 -1.40 17.32
CA GLU A 133 11.77 -1.44 18.39
C GLU A 133 11.77 -2.80 19.10
N PHE A 134 11.77 -3.89 18.34
CA PHE A 134 11.80 -5.24 18.91
C PHE A 134 13.06 -5.48 19.76
N ARG A 135 14.25 -5.08 19.29
CA ARG A 135 15.49 -5.15 20.08
C ARG A 135 15.38 -4.36 21.35
N ASP A 136 14.89 -3.13 21.29
CA ASP A 136 14.81 -2.25 22.46
C ASP A 136 13.86 -2.84 23.51
N LEU A 137 12.76 -3.46 23.09
CA LEU A 137 11.86 -4.22 23.95
C LEU A 137 12.56 -5.42 24.60
N LEU A 138 13.34 -6.19 23.85
CA LEU A 138 14.10 -7.32 24.40
C LEU A 138 15.15 -6.84 25.41
N VAL A 139 15.95 -5.83 25.07
CA VAL A 139 16.96 -5.25 25.97
C VAL A 139 16.31 -4.79 27.26
N GLU A 140 15.16 -4.11 27.19
CA GLU A 140 14.43 -3.67 28.37
C GLU A 140 13.97 -4.84 29.24
N LYS A 141 13.41 -5.89 28.65
CA LYS A 141 12.92 -7.08 29.36
C LYS A 141 14.06 -7.93 29.95
N PHE A 142 15.25 -7.87 29.37
CA PHE A 142 16.42 -8.63 29.77
C PHE A 142 17.43 -7.85 30.62
N LYS A 143 17.12 -6.62 31.05
CA LYS A 143 18.02 -5.77 31.87
C LYS A 143 18.63 -6.48 33.09
N ASP A 144 17.91 -7.43 33.70
CA ASP A 144 18.37 -8.18 34.88
C ASP A 144 19.00 -9.55 34.54
N SER A 145 19.24 -9.83 33.25
CA SER A 145 19.80 -11.10 32.77
C SER A 145 21.15 -10.90 32.07
N LYS A 146 21.95 -11.97 31.97
CA LYS A 146 23.25 -11.97 31.26
C LYS A 146 23.11 -12.13 29.73
N VAL A 147 21.93 -11.90 29.16
CA VAL A 147 21.65 -12.15 27.74
C VAL A 147 21.87 -10.89 26.93
N GLU A 148 22.80 -10.93 25.97
CA GLU A 148 23.01 -9.86 25.00
C GLU A 148 22.06 -10.04 23.80
N THR A 149 21.47 -8.94 23.32
CA THR A 149 20.52 -8.95 22.19
C THR A 149 21.13 -8.28 20.97
N PHE A 150 21.13 -8.99 19.84
CA PHE A 150 21.64 -8.50 18.55
C PHE A 150 20.58 -8.66 17.46
N ILE A 151 20.52 -7.72 16.52
CA ILE A 151 19.73 -7.84 15.28
C ILE A 151 20.70 -8.07 14.13
N GLY A 152 20.47 -9.10 13.31
CA GLY A 152 21.23 -9.31 12.10
C GLY A 152 20.85 -10.60 11.38
N THR A 153 21.39 -10.78 10.19
CA THR A 153 21.39 -12.07 9.50
C THR A 153 22.67 -12.81 9.90
N PHE A 154 22.53 -13.94 10.58
CA PHE A 154 23.66 -14.77 10.98
C PHE A 154 23.79 -15.94 10.00
N THR A 155 24.91 -16.01 9.29
CA THR A 155 25.32 -17.21 8.56
C THR A 155 26.10 -18.12 9.51
N ALA A 156 25.67 -19.38 9.62
CA ALA A 156 26.37 -20.43 10.35
C ALA A 156 27.54 -21.00 9.52
#